data_AF-A0A3G7TSV2-F1
#
_entry.id   AF-A0A3G7TSV2-F1
#
_cell.length_a   1.000
_cell.length_b   1.000
_cell.length_c   1.000
_cell.angle_alpha   90.00
_cell.angle_beta   90.00
_cell.angle_gamma   90.00
#
_symmetry.space_group_name_H-M   'P 1'
#
loop_
_entity.id
_entity.type
_entity.pdbx_description
1 polymer ?
#
loop_
_entity_poly.entity_id
_entity_poly.type
_entity_poly.pdbx_seq_one_letter_code
_entity_poly.pdbx_strand_id
1 'polypeptide(L)'
;MLSSARLGDKHVCPLPGHGTTPIASASGDININFMGAARVGDTCGCGAVITTGFPSIILNGRPMAHLGSPTSHGGTIITGSGDTFGGFVMGPAPGAAIINFAALGVFRPDGSVDDEKMATLLADPKLTEKATAANALVDPNGTSTTPEEKPKEKVCTDPDRMEELAAYIAGEMNTNINSPSVRQMRD
;
A
#
# COMPACT_ATOMS: atom_id res chain seq x y z
N MET A 1 7.25 -18.61 -3.70
CA MET A 1 5.89 -18.19 -4.13
C MET A 1 5.46 -17.06 -3.21
N LEU A 2 4.58 -16.15 -3.63
CA LEU A 2 4.08 -15.07 -2.76
C LEU A 2 2.61 -15.32 -2.42
N SER A 3 2.20 -14.99 -1.19
CA SER A 3 0.81 -15.13 -0.76
C SER A 3 -0.12 -14.30 -1.64
N SER A 4 -1.22 -14.88 -2.10
CA SER A 4 -2.23 -14.14 -2.86
C SER A 4 -2.94 -13.13 -1.96
N ALA A 5 -3.11 -11.90 -2.44
CA ALA A 5 -3.84 -10.86 -1.72
C ALA A 5 -5.35 -11.01 -1.95
N ARG A 6 -6.14 -10.63 -0.94
CA ARG A 6 -7.60 -10.79 -0.91
C ARG A 6 -8.26 -9.54 -0.38
N LEU A 7 -9.57 -9.43 -0.61
CA LEU A 7 -10.42 -8.44 0.03
C LEU A 7 -10.16 -8.44 1.55
N GLY A 8 -9.97 -7.27 2.15
CA GLY A 8 -9.73 -7.14 3.59
C GLY A 8 -8.27 -7.30 4.04
N ASP A 9 -7.38 -7.85 3.21
CA ASP A 9 -5.93 -7.88 3.50
C ASP A 9 -5.37 -6.46 3.67
N LYS A 10 -4.32 -6.31 4.47
CA LYS A 10 -3.87 -4.99 4.92
C LYS A 10 -2.89 -4.36 3.94
N HIS A 11 -3.04 -3.06 3.79
CA HIS A 11 -2.18 -2.14 3.06
C HIS A 11 -1.60 -1.12 4.03
N VAL A 12 -0.29 -0.87 3.98
CA VAL A 12 0.35 0.23 4.71
C VAL A 12 0.62 1.37 3.75
N CYS A 13 0.06 2.53 4.05
CA CYS A 13 0.19 3.74 3.25
C CYS A 13 1.16 4.73 3.92
N PRO A 14 2.19 5.23 3.22
CA PRO A 14 3.15 6.18 3.78
C PRO A 14 2.61 7.62 3.86
N LEU A 15 1.48 7.91 3.20
CA LEU A 15 0.86 9.24 3.26
C LEU A 15 0.39 9.56 4.69
N PRO A 16 0.70 10.76 5.23
CA PRO A 16 0.28 11.15 6.57
C PRO A 16 -1.23 11.02 6.77
N GLY A 17 -1.64 10.38 7.86
CA GLY A 17 -3.06 10.17 8.20
C GLY A 17 -3.73 8.96 7.53
N HIS A 18 -3.08 8.26 6.60
CA HIS A 18 -3.67 7.07 5.96
C HIS A 18 -3.40 5.77 6.75
N GLY A 19 -2.18 5.60 7.25
CA GLY A 19 -1.81 4.44 8.07
C GLY A 19 -2.08 3.09 7.40
N THR A 20 -2.60 2.13 8.18
CA THR A 20 -2.92 0.78 7.71
C THR A 20 -4.41 0.66 7.39
N THR A 21 -4.75 0.35 6.14
CA THR A 21 -6.14 0.19 5.67
C THR A 21 -6.34 -1.16 4.98
N PRO A 22 -7.56 -1.71 4.92
CA PRO A 22 -7.80 -2.95 4.18
C PRO A 22 -7.83 -2.71 2.66
N ILE A 23 -7.62 -3.76 1.87
CA ILE A 23 -8.06 -3.83 0.48
C ILE A 23 -9.60 -3.75 0.49
N ALA A 24 -10.15 -2.73 -0.16
CA ALA A 24 -11.56 -2.36 -0.10
C ALA A 24 -12.36 -2.84 -1.32
N SER A 25 -11.70 -3.10 -2.46
CA SER A 25 -12.31 -3.75 -3.62
C SER A 25 -11.53 -4.99 -4.01
N ALA A 26 -12.20 -5.96 -4.63
CA ALA A 26 -11.59 -7.19 -5.12
C ALA A 26 -12.47 -7.79 -6.24
N SER A 27 -12.09 -8.96 -6.75
CA SER A 27 -12.99 -9.78 -7.57
C SER A 27 -14.31 -10.10 -6.83
N GLY A 28 -15.43 -10.09 -7.56
CA GLY A 28 -16.75 -10.42 -7.02
C GLY A 28 -17.16 -11.88 -7.21
N ASP A 29 -16.43 -12.64 -8.01
CA ASP A 29 -16.75 -14.01 -8.43
C ASP A 29 -15.59 -14.99 -8.29
N ILE A 30 -14.36 -14.51 -8.15
CA ILE A 30 -13.18 -15.32 -7.88
C ILE A 30 -12.76 -15.13 -6.42
N ASN A 31 -12.87 -16.21 -5.65
CA ASN A 31 -12.59 -16.19 -4.22
C ASN A 31 -11.32 -16.97 -3.87
N ILE A 32 -10.57 -16.45 -2.91
CA ILE A 32 -9.47 -17.12 -2.22
C ILE A 32 -9.81 -17.11 -0.73
N ASN A 33 -9.87 -18.29 -0.11
CA ASN A 33 -10.34 -18.47 1.28
C ASN A 33 -11.68 -17.75 1.57
N PHE A 34 -12.66 -17.89 0.67
CA PHE A 34 -13.99 -17.25 0.78
C PHE A 34 -13.99 -15.71 0.74
N MET A 35 -12.87 -15.08 0.40
CA MET A 35 -12.73 -13.64 0.22
C MET A 35 -12.42 -13.34 -1.24
N GLY A 36 -12.94 -12.25 -1.79
CA GLY A 36 -12.65 -11.87 -3.18
C GLY A 36 -11.15 -11.73 -3.44
N ALA A 37 -10.65 -12.29 -4.54
CA ALA A 37 -9.23 -12.23 -4.88
C ALA A 37 -8.85 -10.82 -5.35
N ALA A 38 -7.78 -10.25 -4.78
CA ALA A 38 -7.32 -8.91 -5.14
C ALA A 38 -6.49 -8.94 -6.44
N ARG A 39 -6.62 -7.88 -7.23
CA ARG A 39 -6.05 -7.73 -8.57
C ARG A 39 -5.39 -6.37 -8.71
N VAL A 40 -4.52 -6.23 -9.71
CA VAL A 40 -4.02 -4.93 -10.13
C VAL A 40 -5.20 -4.01 -10.41
N GLY A 41 -5.18 -2.86 -9.78
CA GLY A 41 -6.16 -1.78 -9.84
C GLY A 41 -7.29 -1.86 -8.84
N ASP A 42 -7.30 -2.86 -7.96
CA ASP A 42 -8.19 -2.84 -6.81
C ASP A 42 -7.75 -1.77 -5.81
N THR A 43 -8.72 -1.19 -5.09
CA THR A 43 -8.54 -0.05 -4.18
C THR A 43 -8.34 -0.52 -2.75
N CYS A 44 -7.55 0.24 -1.99
CA CYS A 44 -7.42 0.14 -0.54
C CYS A 44 -8.30 1.18 0.15
N GLY A 45 -8.59 1.00 1.44
CA GLY A 45 -9.49 1.88 2.20
C GLY A 45 -9.04 3.34 2.27
N CYS A 46 -7.73 3.62 2.08
CA CYS A 46 -7.21 4.98 1.97
C CYS A 46 -7.28 5.59 0.55
N GLY A 47 -7.86 4.88 -0.42
CA GLY A 47 -7.95 5.29 -1.82
C GLY A 47 -6.74 4.90 -2.69
N ALA A 48 -5.69 4.29 -2.11
CA ALA A 48 -4.57 3.77 -2.89
C ALA A 48 -5.04 2.65 -3.84
N VAL A 49 -4.41 2.55 -5.01
CA VAL A 49 -4.73 1.56 -6.04
C VAL A 49 -3.57 0.59 -6.19
N ILE A 50 -3.82 -0.72 -6.19
CA ILE A 50 -2.76 -1.74 -6.36
C ILE A 50 -2.19 -1.64 -7.78
N THR A 51 -0.87 -1.47 -7.93
CA THR A 51 -0.27 -1.20 -9.25
C THR A 51 0.46 -2.41 -9.84
N THR A 52 0.74 -3.43 -9.03
CA THR A 52 1.58 -4.56 -9.42
C THR A 52 0.88 -5.90 -9.24
N GLY A 53 1.24 -6.87 -10.06
CA GLY A 53 0.74 -8.24 -9.93
C GLY A 53 1.44 -9.21 -10.86
N PHE A 54 0.98 -10.46 -10.83
CA PHE A 54 1.50 -11.53 -11.67
C PHE A 54 0.83 -11.50 -13.06
N PRO A 55 1.55 -11.18 -14.15
CA PRO A 55 0.99 -11.22 -15.51
C PRO A 55 0.63 -12.64 -15.95
N SER A 56 1.18 -13.67 -15.29
CA SER A 56 0.90 -15.08 -15.56
C SER A 56 -0.36 -15.61 -14.87
N ILE A 57 -0.95 -14.86 -13.94
CA ILE A 57 -2.13 -15.28 -13.18
C ILE A 57 -3.21 -14.21 -13.32
N ILE A 58 -4.20 -14.49 -14.17
CA ILE A 58 -5.22 -13.52 -14.57
C ILE A 58 -6.56 -13.84 -13.93
N LEU A 59 -7.11 -12.87 -13.20
CA LEU A 59 -8.41 -12.94 -12.55
C LEU A 59 -9.29 -11.83 -13.13
N ASN A 60 -10.42 -12.21 -13.76
CA ASN A 60 -11.31 -11.27 -14.48
C ASN A 60 -10.56 -10.32 -15.43
N GLY A 61 -9.60 -10.83 -16.21
CA GLY A 61 -8.83 -10.04 -17.17
C GLY A 61 -7.72 -9.17 -16.57
N ARG A 62 -7.50 -9.23 -15.24
CA ARG A 62 -6.48 -8.42 -14.55
C ARG A 62 -5.47 -9.30 -13.78
N PRO A 63 -4.19 -8.91 -13.71
CA PRO A 63 -3.17 -9.63 -12.96
C PRO A 63 -3.51 -9.77 -11.47
N MET A 64 -3.27 -10.94 -10.90
CA MET A 64 -3.46 -11.20 -9.47
C MET A 64 -2.47 -10.40 -8.62
N ALA A 65 -2.97 -9.71 -7.60
CA ALA A 65 -2.16 -9.03 -6.59
C ALA A 65 -1.67 -10.01 -5.51
N HIS A 66 -0.59 -9.65 -4.83
CA HIS A 66 0.06 -10.51 -3.84
C HIS A 66 0.59 -9.71 -2.65
N LEU A 67 0.98 -10.42 -1.60
CA LEU A 67 1.72 -9.84 -0.48
C LEU A 67 3.00 -9.18 -1.01
N GLY A 68 3.19 -7.92 -0.66
CA GLY A 68 4.28 -7.07 -1.13
C GLY A 68 3.94 -6.21 -2.34
N SER A 69 2.79 -6.38 -3.00
CA SER A 69 2.40 -5.56 -4.17
C SER A 69 2.37 -4.07 -3.82
N PRO A 70 3.14 -3.22 -4.52
CA PRO A 70 3.02 -1.76 -4.43
C PRO A 70 1.65 -1.21 -4.84
N THR A 71 1.40 0.02 -4.37
CA THR A 71 0.18 0.78 -4.61
C THR A 71 0.51 2.22 -5.06
N SER A 72 -0.48 2.93 -5.61
CA SER A 72 -0.33 4.28 -6.16
C SER A 72 0.09 5.35 -5.14
N HIS A 73 -0.16 5.13 -3.84
CA HIS A 73 0.28 6.04 -2.78
C HIS A 73 1.72 5.74 -2.30
N GLY A 74 2.45 4.82 -2.95
CA GLY A 74 3.80 4.43 -2.59
C GLY A 74 3.88 3.43 -1.43
N GLY A 75 2.74 2.95 -0.92
CA GLY A 75 2.68 1.90 0.07
C GLY A 75 2.56 0.50 -0.54
N THR A 76 2.43 -0.53 0.30
CA THR A 76 2.41 -1.94 -0.13
C THR A 76 1.34 -2.74 0.59
N ILE A 77 0.95 -3.88 0.00
CA ILE A 77 0.12 -4.89 0.66
C ILE A 77 0.99 -5.71 1.61
N ILE A 78 0.59 -5.85 2.87
CA ILE A 78 1.39 -6.46 3.94
C ILE A 78 0.82 -7.77 4.51
N THR A 79 -0.41 -8.15 4.14
CA THR A 79 -0.96 -9.47 4.46
C THR A 79 -1.51 -10.16 3.21
N GLY A 80 -1.72 -11.47 3.30
CA GLY A 80 -2.23 -12.29 2.21
C GLY A 80 -2.79 -13.60 2.74
N SER A 81 -3.18 -14.48 1.82
CA SER A 81 -3.57 -15.85 2.13
C SER A 81 -2.43 -16.64 2.80
N GLY A 82 -2.81 -17.51 3.75
CA GLY A 82 -1.88 -18.41 4.43
C GLY A 82 -1.62 -19.73 3.71
N ASP A 83 -2.44 -20.08 2.72
CA ASP A 83 -2.40 -21.39 2.03
C ASP A 83 -2.49 -21.28 0.49
N THR A 84 -2.78 -20.11 -0.04
CA THR A 84 -2.91 -19.86 -1.47
C THR A 84 -1.83 -18.88 -1.92
N PHE A 85 -1.03 -19.30 -2.90
CA PHE A 85 0.15 -18.55 -3.35
C PHE A 85 0.16 -18.41 -4.87
N GLY A 86 0.79 -17.35 -5.35
CA GLY A 86 1.01 -17.07 -6.76
C GLY A 86 2.47 -16.87 -7.11
N GLY A 87 2.74 -16.99 -8.41
CA GLY A 87 4.03 -16.75 -9.03
C GLY A 87 5.11 -17.77 -8.67
N PHE A 88 6.15 -17.80 -9.48
CA PHE A 88 7.35 -18.60 -9.21
C PHE A 88 8.53 -17.67 -8.98
N VAL A 89 9.03 -17.59 -7.75
CA VAL A 89 10.00 -16.56 -7.35
C VAL A 89 11.45 -17.02 -7.55
N MET A 90 11.65 -18.27 -7.96
CA MET A 90 12.96 -18.90 -8.04
C MET A 90 13.45 -18.97 -9.49
N GLY A 91 14.44 -18.13 -9.81
CA GLY A 91 15.15 -18.13 -11.09
C GLY A 91 14.50 -17.29 -12.20
N PRO A 92 15.24 -17.01 -13.29
CA PRO A 92 14.81 -16.14 -14.40
C PRO A 92 13.81 -16.84 -15.34
N ALA A 93 12.80 -17.51 -14.79
CA ALA A 93 11.76 -18.14 -15.59
C ALA A 93 10.74 -17.08 -16.06
N PRO A 94 10.25 -17.14 -17.31
CA PRO A 94 9.25 -16.20 -17.85
C PRO A 94 7.93 -16.08 -17.05
N GLY A 95 7.66 -16.99 -16.10
CA GLY A 95 6.50 -16.94 -15.19
C GLY A 95 6.77 -16.33 -13.81
N ALA A 96 8.00 -15.88 -13.56
CA ALA A 96 8.43 -15.26 -12.30
C ALA A 96 8.21 -13.74 -12.24
N ALA A 97 7.94 -13.12 -13.38
CA ALA A 97 7.87 -11.68 -13.48
C ALA A 97 6.72 -11.11 -12.64
N ILE A 98 7.02 -10.09 -11.86
CA ILE A 98 6.02 -9.19 -11.28
C ILE A 98 6.17 -7.88 -12.03
N ILE A 99 5.05 -7.34 -12.51
CA ILE A 99 5.04 -6.15 -13.36
C ILE A 99 4.26 -5.04 -12.67
N ASN A 100 4.82 -3.83 -12.69
CA ASN A 100 4.15 -2.60 -12.36
C ASN A 100 3.41 -2.05 -13.57
N PHE A 101 2.10 -2.31 -13.62
CA PHE A 101 1.24 -1.88 -14.73
C PHE A 101 0.98 -0.37 -14.72
N ALA A 102 1.26 0.32 -13.60
CA ALA A 102 1.26 1.78 -13.60
C ALA A 102 2.39 2.36 -14.45
N ALA A 103 3.59 1.77 -14.39
CA ALA A 103 4.70 2.18 -15.24
C ALA A 103 4.44 1.89 -16.74
N LEU A 104 3.56 0.93 -17.05
CA LEU A 104 3.08 0.66 -18.42
C LEU A 104 1.90 1.56 -18.83
N GLY A 105 1.45 2.45 -17.95
CA GLY A 105 0.40 3.44 -18.20
C GLY A 105 -0.99 2.83 -18.35
N VAL A 106 -1.29 1.75 -17.62
CA VAL A 106 -2.62 1.11 -17.65
C VAL A 106 -3.66 1.90 -16.86
N PHE A 107 -3.24 2.76 -15.93
CA PHE A 107 -4.17 3.62 -15.20
C PHE A 107 -4.46 4.90 -15.99
N ARG A 108 -5.75 5.24 -16.06
CA ARG A 108 -6.22 6.53 -16.57
C ARG A 108 -5.98 7.64 -15.54
N PRO A 109 -6.03 8.92 -15.94
CA PRO A 109 -5.83 10.05 -15.02
C PRO A 109 -6.83 10.10 -13.86
N ASP A 110 -8.01 9.48 -14.01
CA ASP A 110 -9.04 9.36 -12.97
C ASP A 110 -8.78 8.20 -11.98
N GLY A 111 -7.68 7.45 -12.16
CA GLY A 111 -7.32 6.29 -11.33
C GLY A 111 -7.97 4.98 -11.76
N SER A 112 -8.86 4.99 -12.76
CA SER A 112 -9.48 3.77 -13.29
C SER A 112 -8.49 2.94 -14.12
N VAL A 113 -8.73 1.63 -14.17
CA VAL A 113 -7.95 0.72 -15.02
C VAL A 113 -8.45 0.79 -16.46
N ASP A 114 -7.53 0.92 -17.40
CA ASP A 114 -7.79 0.73 -18.82
C ASP A 114 -7.74 -0.76 -19.17
N ASP A 115 -8.90 -1.42 -19.13
CA ASP A 115 -9.01 -2.86 -19.35
C ASP A 115 -8.62 -3.29 -20.77
N GLU A 116 -8.84 -2.45 -21.79
CA GLU A 116 -8.42 -2.75 -23.17
C GLU A 116 -6.89 -2.72 -23.30
N LYS A 117 -6.26 -1.71 -22.70
CA LYS A 117 -4.79 -1.61 -22.65
C LYS A 117 -4.19 -2.73 -21.80
N MET A 118 -4.83 -3.07 -20.68
CA MET A 118 -4.44 -4.22 -19.85
C MET A 118 -4.47 -5.51 -20.68
N ALA A 119 -5.59 -5.79 -21.35
CA ALA A 119 -5.74 -6.98 -22.19
C ALA A 119 -4.70 -7.02 -23.32
N THR A 120 -4.43 -5.88 -23.96
CA THR A 120 -3.41 -5.77 -25.01
C THR A 120 -2.01 -6.09 -24.50
N LEU A 121 -1.66 -5.58 -23.31
CA LEU A 121 -0.37 -5.86 -22.68
C LEU A 121 -0.25 -7.33 -22.29
N LEU A 122 -1.30 -7.92 -21.71
CA LEU A 122 -1.32 -9.32 -21.31
C LEU A 122 -1.29 -10.30 -22.49
N ALA A 123 -1.82 -9.89 -23.65
CA ALA A 123 -1.74 -10.68 -24.88
C ALA A 123 -0.38 -10.59 -25.59
N ASP A 124 0.50 -9.66 -25.18
CA ASP A 124 1.80 -9.47 -25.82
C ASP A 124 2.81 -10.53 -25.35
N PRO A 125 3.31 -11.40 -26.24
CA PRO A 125 4.34 -12.38 -25.86
C PRO A 125 5.66 -11.74 -25.39
N LYS A 126 5.88 -10.46 -25.69
CA LYS A 126 7.05 -9.67 -25.28
C LYS A 126 6.76 -8.72 -24.12
N LEU A 127 5.69 -8.96 -23.36
CA LEU A 127 5.33 -8.13 -22.22
C LEU A 127 6.50 -7.93 -21.24
N THR A 128 7.25 -8.99 -20.92
CA THR A 128 8.41 -8.90 -20.02
C THR A 128 9.50 -7.98 -20.57
N GLU A 129 9.80 -8.03 -21.88
CA GLU A 129 10.77 -7.14 -22.52
C GLU A 129 10.33 -5.67 -22.44
N LYS A 130 9.03 -5.41 -22.69
CA LYS A 130 8.45 -4.07 -22.54
C LYS A 130 8.49 -3.59 -21.10
N ALA A 131 8.21 -4.47 -20.14
CA ALA A 131 8.30 -4.16 -18.73
C ALA A 131 9.74 -3.82 -18.32
N THR A 132 10.74 -4.55 -18.81
CA THR A 132 12.15 -4.20 -18.60
C THR A 132 12.48 -2.82 -19.18
N ALA A 133 12.09 -2.56 -20.43
CA ALA A 133 12.35 -1.28 -21.10
C ALA A 133 11.68 -0.08 -20.39
N ALA A 134 10.55 -0.31 -19.73
CA ALA A 134 9.81 0.69 -18.97
C ALA A 134 10.24 0.76 -17.48
N ASN A 135 11.27 0.02 -17.04
CA ASN A 135 11.64 -0.14 -15.63
C ASN A 135 10.45 -0.57 -14.74
N ALA A 136 9.57 -1.40 -15.29
CA ALA A 136 8.34 -1.86 -14.65
C ALA A 136 8.47 -3.25 -14.01
N LEU A 137 9.61 -3.94 -14.15
CA LEU A 137 9.86 -5.21 -13.46
C LEU A 137 10.11 -4.97 -11.97
N VAL A 138 9.41 -5.72 -11.14
CA VAL A 138 9.54 -5.69 -9.67
C VAL A 138 10.30 -6.92 -9.21
N ASP A 139 11.36 -6.73 -8.43
CA ASP A 139 12.06 -7.83 -7.77
C ASP A 139 11.20 -8.33 -6.58
N PRO A 140 10.73 -9.59 -6.59
CA PRO A 140 9.97 -10.16 -5.48
C PRO A 140 10.74 -10.31 -4.17
N ASN A 141 12.08 -10.37 -4.22
CA ASN A 141 12.95 -10.38 -3.03
C ASN A 141 13.41 -8.97 -2.65
N GLY A 142 13.19 -7.98 -3.53
CA GLY A 142 13.39 -6.58 -3.23
C GLY A 142 12.21 -6.06 -2.42
N THR A 143 12.42 -5.77 -1.14
CA THR A 143 11.69 -4.66 -0.51
C THR A 143 11.72 -3.50 -1.49
N SER A 144 10.58 -2.92 -1.85
CA SER A 144 10.43 -1.79 -2.75
C SER A 144 11.63 -0.83 -2.69
N THR A 145 12.61 -1.02 -3.57
CA THR A 145 13.73 -0.10 -3.74
C THR A 145 13.30 0.90 -4.81
N THR A 146 12.30 1.72 -4.48
CA THR A 146 12.59 3.15 -4.72
C THR A 146 13.91 3.41 -4.02
N PRO A 147 14.88 4.11 -4.64
CA PRO A 147 16.00 4.65 -3.88
C PRO A 147 15.38 5.25 -2.63
N GLU A 148 15.70 4.68 -1.47
CA GLU A 148 15.62 5.43 -0.24
C GLU A 148 16.59 6.58 -0.48
N GLU A 149 16.10 7.65 -1.11
CA GLU A 149 16.47 8.96 -0.62
C GLU A 149 16.04 8.86 0.82
N LYS A 150 17.01 8.51 1.71
CA LYS A 150 16.87 8.56 3.17
C LYS A 150 15.90 9.69 3.40
N PRO A 151 14.69 9.46 3.94
CA PRO A 151 13.79 10.57 4.19
C PRO A 151 14.66 11.52 4.98
N LYS A 152 15.02 12.67 4.37
CA LYS A 152 15.75 13.71 5.08
C LYS A 152 14.87 13.89 6.28
N GLU A 153 15.41 13.53 7.44
CA GLU A 153 14.71 13.57 8.70
C GLU A 153 13.98 14.89 8.65
N LYS A 154 12.64 14.85 8.59
CA LYS A 154 11.85 16.07 8.52
C LYS A 154 12.08 16.68 9.89
N VAL A 155 13.15 17.45 10.01
CA VAL A 155 13.44 18.27 11.16
C VAL A 155 12.25 19.17 11.22
N CYS A 156 11.40 18.90 12.21
CA CYS A 156 10.26 19.72 12.45
C CYS A 156 10.79 21.14 12.72
N THR A 157 10.42 22.10 11.88
CA THR A 157 10.76 23.52 12.07
C THR A 157 9.82 24.20 13.07
N ASP A 158 8.96 23.43 13.74
CA ASP A 158 8.14 23.96 14.81
C ASP A 158 9.03 24.45 15.96
N PRO A 159 8.76 25.65 16.51
CA PRO A 159 9.52 26.16 17.63
C PRO A 159 9.36 25.21 18.82
N ASP A 160 10.47 24.87 19.48
CA ASP A 160 10.44 24.11 20.73
C ASP A 160 9.83 24.99 21.84
N ARG A 161 8.54 24.81 22.06
CA ARG A 161 7.75 25.50 23.09
C ARG A 161 7.46 24.59 24.29
N MET A 162 8.22 23.51 24.47
CA MET A 162 7.98 22.56 25.57
C MET A 162 8.05 23.24 26.94
N GLU A 163 8.94 24.22 27.11
CA GLU A 163 9.07 24.98 28.35
C GLU A 163 7.86 25.89 28.61
N GLU A 164 7.37 26.59 27.58
CA GLU A 164 6.18 27.45 27.69
C GLU A 164 4.92 26.62 27.99
N LEU A 165 4.79 25.46 27.34
CA LEU A 165 3.69 24.53 27.57
C LEU A 165 3.75 23.95 29.00
N ALA A 166 4.94 23.57 29.47
CA ALA A 166 5.14 23.07 30.83
C ALA A 166 4.80 24.15 31.88
N ALA A 167 5.25 25.39 31.67
CA ALA A 167 4.94 26.52 32.53
C ALA A 167 3.43 26.81 32.57
N TYR A 168 2.75 26.76 31.42
CA TYR A 168 1.30 26.92 31.34
C TYR A 168 0.55 25.83 32.12
N ILE A 169 0.90 24.56 31.89
CA ILE A 169 0.27 23.42 32.57
C ILE A 169 0.48 23.53 34.09
N ALA A 170 1.70 23.82 34.54
CA ALA A 170 2.01 23.99 35.95
C ALA A 170 1.25 25.17 36.58
N GLY A 171 1.12 26.29 35.84
CA GLY A 171 0.35 27.46 36.26
C GLY A 171 -1.14 27.17 36.42
N GLU A 172 -1.75 26.49 35.45
CA GLU A 172 -3.16 26.08 35.50
C GLU A 172 -3.43 25.11 36.64
N MET A 173 -2.55 24.11 36.83
CA MET A 173 -2.65 23.16 37.94
C MET A 173 -2.55 23.86 39.30
N ASN A 174 -1.61 24.79 39.45
CA ASN A 174 -1.45 25.57 40.69
C ASN A 174 -2.61 26.54 40.93
N THR A 175 -3.21 27.10 39.88
CA THR A 175 -4.40 27.95 40.01
C THR A 175 -5.59 27.11 40.47
N ASN A 176 -5.78 25.93 39.88
CA ASN A 176 -6.87 25.02 40.23
C ASN A 176 -6.73 24.47 41.66
N ILE A 177 -5.53 24.02 42.08
CA ILE A 177 -5.33 23.48 43.44
C ILE A 177 -5.52 24.56 44.52
N ASN A 178 -5.28 25.83 44.18
CA ASN A 178 -5.43 26.96 45.09
C ASN A 178 -6.78 27.69 44.93
N SER A 179 -7.67 27.19 44.06
CA SER A 179 -9.01 27.73 43.90
C SER A 179 -9.78 27.66 45.24
N PRO A 180 -10.57 28.70 45.59
CA PRO A 180 -11.37 28.72 46.82
C PRO A 180 -12.25 27.48 46.98
N SER A 181 -12.88 27.02 45.90
CA SER A 181 -13.74 25.83 45.90
C SER A 181 -12.96 24.56 46.25
N VAL A 182 -11.73 24.42 45.74
CA VAL A 182 -10.87 23.25 46.00
C VAL A 182 -10.31 23.29 47.43
N ARG A 183 -9.95 24.48 47.92
CA ARG A 183 -9.47 24.65 49.30
C ARG A 183 -10.55 24.38 50.34
N GLN A 184 -11.80 24.79 50.09
CA GLN A 184 -12.94 24.54 50.98
C GLN A 184 -13.35 23.06 51.06
N MET A 185 -12.89 22.22 50.12
CA MET A 185 -13.11 20.77 50.14
C MET A 185 -12.02 19.99 50.90
N ARG A 186 -10.95 20.66 51.36
CA ARG A 186 -9.81 20.02 52.06
C ARG A 186 -9.91 20.01 53.59
N ASP A 187 -10.98 20.58 54.14
CA ASP A 187 -11.34 20.53 55.57
C ASP A 187 -12.43 19.47 55.81
#